data_AF-A0A9P6QZD6-F1
#
_entry.id   AF-A0A9P6QZD6-F1
#
_cell.length_a   1.000
_cell.length_b   1.000
_cell.length_c   1.000
_cell.angle_alpha   90.00
_cell.angle_beta   90.00
_cell.angle_gamma   90.00
#
_symmetry.space_group_name_H-M   'P 1'
#
loop_
_entity.id
_entity.type
_entity.pdbx_description
1 polymer ?
#
loop_
_entity_poly.entity_id
_entity_poly.type
_entity_poly.pdbx_seq_one_letter_code
_entity_poly.pdbx_strand_id
1 'polypeptide(L)'
;MNSRGAFHQLIKDFSVTHKKKKKKHTSSSTRQHLRDLLHGKKDTTRDNVEQTESSRSSISMEVSISNSEGDSSERNTIVEEAAIKTIDNAAANKDDSGELIADEKMEEGRVGWKIALIYAKAASYRNVLFCIVLFVLAQACHLGTNFWLRYWISDSEARERDGLELRPVSYYLIGYARLVLLYMCLDVVINYTSEVVCGIRASKIIYDRLLTRVLRLPMSFFDVTPMGRIVNRFSSDINAIDSQLPEEMNSMFAFISIIGGTLFVIAYSTPIFLFAVPPLILVYFWIQYYFIKSSSSLKRLYSVSKSPLYQHFSETLTGVSTIRAMKGLREQFVHENNERADVIANRLNVYVYDNRWLQIRLESLGAIVVFISSSLAVFNAGKLDPSLVGLALSYALNMIGFINYLVRTVNEVQNSLVSVERVEEYSQKPTEAP
;
A
#
# COMPACT_ATOMS: atom_id res chain seq x y z
N MET A 1 -26.20 -2.85 -9.17
CA MET A 1 -25.77 -2.58 -10.56
C MET A 1 -24.32 -3.02 -10.73
N ASN A 2 -24.12 -4.05 -11.53
CA ASN A 2 -22.81 -4.64 -11.84
C ASN A 2 -21.97 -3.67 -12.69
N SER A 3 -21.09 -2.88 -12.07
CA SER A 3 -20.04 -2.15 -12.80
C SER A 3 -18.67 -2.78 -12.53
N ARG A 4 -18.45 -3.98 -13.08
CA ARG A 4 -17.08 -4.43 -13.38
C ARG A 4 -16.59 -3.54 -14.52
N GLY A 5 -15.99 -2.40 -14.16
CA GLY A 5 -15.60 -1.34 -15.09
C GLY A 5 -14.56 -1.80 -16.10
N ALA A 6 -14.38 -1.01 -17.17
CA ALA A 6 -13.47 -1.24 -18.28
C ALA A 6 -12.02 -1.63 -17.87
N PHE A 7 -11.59 -1.28 -16.65
CA PHE A 7 -10.30 -1.65 -16.10
C PHE A 7 -10.18 -3.14 -15.73
N HIS A 8 -11.27 -3.78 -15.26
CA HIS A 8 -11.29 -5.24 -15.03
C HIS A 8 -11.20 -5.99 -16.36
N GLN A 9 -11.86 -5.49 -17.41
CA GLN A 9 -11.68 -5.98 -18.78
C GLN A 9 -10.25 -5.77 -19.26
N LEU A 10 -9.63 -4.60 -18.99
CA LEU A 10 -8.26 -4.33 -19.41
C LEU A 10 -7.22 -5.23 -18.72
N ILE A 11 -7.38 -5.54 -17.42
CA ILE A 11 -6.53 -6.52 -16.71
C ILE A 11 -6.77 -7.95 -17.19
N LYS A 12 -8.04 -8.32 -17.44
CA LYS A 12 -8.37 -9.63 -17.99
C LYS A 12 -7.80 -9.78 -19.39
N ASP A 13 -7.89 -8.75 -20.21
CA ASP A 13 -7.32 -8.72 -21.55
C ASP A 13 -5.80 -8.71 -21.50
N PHE A 14 -5.16 -7.95 -20.61
CA PHE A 14 -3.70 -7.98 -20.45
C PHE A 14 -3.19 -9.34 -19.97
N SER A 15 -3.83 -9.94 -18.95
CA SER A 15 -3.40 -11.24 -18.40
C SER A 15 -3.67 -12.40 -19.37
N VAL A 16 -4.81 -12.38 -20.07
CA VAL A 16 -5.15 -13.36 -21.10
C VAL A 16 -4.26 -13.17 -22.33
N THR A 17 -3.94 -11.94 -22.73
CA THR A 17 -3.05 -11.67 -23.87
C THR A 17 -1.61 -12.06 -23.54
N HIS A 18 -1.14 -11.85 -22.31
CA HIS A 18 0.19 -12.28 -21.88
C HIS A 18 0.28 -13.81 -21.75
N LYS A 19 -0.75 -14.47 -21.20
CA LYS A 19 -0.83 -15.95 -21.15
C LYS A 19 -0.97 -16.56 -22.56
N LYS A 20 -1.77 -15.96 -23.45
CA LYS A 20 -1.89 -16.37 -24.86
C LYS A 20 -0.60 -16.15 -25.63
N LYS A 21 0.09 -15.01 -25.48
CA LYS A 21 1.41 -14.77 -26.11
C LYS A 21 2.44 -15.77 -25.60
N LYS A 22 2.50 -16.04 -24.28
CA LYS A 22 3.40 -17.04 -23.70
C LYS A 22 3.09 -18.44 -24.25
N LYS A 23 1.82 -18.89 -24.23
CA LYS A 23 1.39 -20.17 -24.84
C LYS A 23 1.69 -20.25 -26.35
N LYS A 24 1.47 -19.18 -27.12
CA LYS A 24 1.76 -19.14 -28.57
C LYS A 24 3.26 -19.23 -28.85
N HIS A 25 4.09 -18.54 -28.06
CA HIS A 25 5.55 -18.53 -28.22
C HIS A 25 6.18 -19.88 -27.84
N THR A 26 5.68 -20.52 -26.77
CA THR A 26 6.12 -21.86 -26.39
C THR A 26 5.64 -22.88 -27.41
N SER A 27 4.37 -22.83 -27.83
CA SER A 27 3.82 -23.74 -28.85
C SER A 27 4.49 -23.58 -30.22
N SER A 28 4.79 -22.35 -30.67
CA SER A 28 5.47 -22.11 -31.95
C SER A 28 6.94 -22.53 -31.89
N SER A 29 7.64 -22.26 -30.79
CA SER A 29 9.02 -22.68 -30.59
C SER A 29 9.15 -24.20 -30.53
N THR A 30 8.26 -24.89 -29.80
CA THR A 30 8.24 -26.35 -29.74
C THR A 30 7.85 -26.97 -31.08
N ARG A 31 6.85 -26.42 -31.80
CA ARG A 31 6.48 -26.88 -33.16
C ARG A 31 7.61 -26.69 -34.17
N GLN A 32 8.33 -25.57 -34.11
CA GLN A 32 9.42 -25.27 -35.03
C GLN A 32 10.64 -26.16 -34.75
N HIS A 33 10.97 -26.39 -33.48
CA HIS A 33 12.04 -27.31 -33.08
C HIS A 33 11.77 -28.77 -33.49
N LEU A 34 10.51 -29.23 -33.39
CA LEU A 34 10.10 -30.55 -33.87
C LEU A 34 10.12 -30.66 -35.40
N ARG A 35 9.72 -29.60 -36.10
CA ARG A 35 9.77 -29.55 -37.57
C ARG A 35 11.22 -29.59 -38.07
N ASP A 36 12.14 -28.93 -37.37
CA ASP A 36 13.57 -28.95 -37.68
C ASP A 36 14.23 -30.33 -37.40
N LEU A 37 13.76 -31.04 -36.38
CA LEU A 37 14.18 -32.42 -36.07
C LEU A 37 13.64 -33.45 -37.08
N LEU A 38 12.40 -33.29 -37.56
CA LEU A 38 11.77 -34.18 -38.54
C LEU A 38 12.30 -33.99 -39.96
N HIS A 39 12.73 -32.78 -40.33
CA HIS A 39 13.35 -32.50 -41.64
C HIS A 39 14.86 -32.78 -41.72
N GLY A 40 15.43 -33.49 -40.73
CA GLY A 40 16.78 -34.03 -40.83
C GLY A 40 17.90 -32.98 -40.87
N LYS A 41 17.69 -31.81 -40.26
CA LYS A 41 18.76 -30.81 -40.12
C LYS A 41 19.57 -31.10 -38.86
N LYS A 42 20.74 -31.74 -39.03
CA LYS A 42 21.76 -31.79 -37.97
C LYS A 42 22.26 -30.36 -37.71
N ASP A 43 22.01 -29.84 -36.51
CA ASP A 43 23.13 -29.51 -35.63
C ASP A 43 22.71 -29.23 -34.19
N THR A 44 23.64 -29.61 -33.32
CA THR A 44 23.59 -29.79 -31.88
C THR A 44 23.45 -28.51 -31.07
N THR A 45 22.67 -28.55 -30.00
CA THR A 45 23.12 -28.09 -28.67
C THR A 45 22.31 -28.79 -27.57
N ARG A 46 23.04 -29.44 -26.65
CA ARG A 46 22.52 -30.11 -25.46
C ARG A 46 22.07 -29.03 -24.47
N ASP A 47 20.85 -29.17 -23.95
CA ASP A 47 20.54 -29.16 -22.52
C ASP A 47 19.06 -29.54 -22.31
N ASN A 48 18.79 -30.33 -21.26
CA ASN A 48 17.55 -31.02 -20.86
C ASN A 48 17.44 -32.49 -21.32
N VAL A 49 18.05 -33.40 -20.55
CA VAL A 49 18.06 -34.85 -20.84
C VAL A 49 17.01 -35.67 -20.03
N GLU A 50 16.36 -35.14 -18.99
CA GLU A 50 15.45 -35.97 -18.17
C GLU A 50 13.99 -36.06 -18.64
N GLN A 51 13.52 -35.21 -19.56
CA GLN A 51 12.13 -35.29 -20.08
C GLN A 51 11.98 -36.11 -21.37
N THR A 52 13.08 -36.59 -21.94
CA THR A 52 13.13 -37.13 -23.30
C THR A 52 12.96 -38.65 -23.37
N GLU A 53 13.19 -39.38 -22.26
CA GLU A 53 13.08 -40.85 -22.24
C GLU A 53 11.65 -41.36 -22.12
N SER A 54 10.80 -40.76 -21.28
CA SER A 54 9.38 -41.14 -21.16
C SER A 54 8.58 -40.83 -22.43
N SER A 55 8.94 -39.75 -23.13
CA SER A 55 8.31 -39.38 -24.40
C SER A 55 8.73 -40.32 -25.54
N ARG A 56 9.98 -40.80 -25.54
CA ARG A 56 10.49 -41.75 -26.55
C ARG A 56 9.86 -43.13 -26.45
N SER A 57 9.60 -43.65 -25.25
CA SER A 57 8.97 -44.97 -25.08
C SER A 57 7.51 -44.99 -25.51
N SER A 58 6.83 -43.86 -25.36
CA SER A 58 5.41 -43.70 -25.75
C SER A 58 5.27 -43.62 -27.27
N ILE A 59 6.19 -42.92 -27.93
CA ILE A 59 6.21 -42.74 -29.39
C ILE A 59 6.63 -44.03 -30.12
N SER A 60 7.57 -44.82 -29.58
CA SER A 60 7.97 -46.10 -30.19
C SER A 60 6.86 -47.16 -30.15
N MET A 61 5.96 -47.09 -29.17
CA MET A 61 4.89 -48.07 -29.00
C MET A 61 3.70 -47.85 -29.95
N GLU A 62 3.40 -46.60 -30.34
CA GLU A 62 2.33 -46.28 -31.30
C GLU A 62 2.76 -46.39 -32.78
N VAL A 63 4.03 -46.12 -33.10
CA VAL A 63 4.55 -46.23 -34.48
C VAL A 63 4.59 -47.68 -34.99
N SER A 64 4.52 -48.66 -34.07
CA SER A 64 4.53 -50.09 -34.40
C SER A 64 3.22 -50.62 -34.98
N ILE A 65 2.12 -49.83 -34.97
CA ILE A 65 0.76 -50.33 -35.28
C ILE A 65 0.30 -50.04 -36.72
N SER A 66 0.98 -49.17 -37.48
CA SER A 66 0.53 -48.78 -38.84
C SER A 66 1.43 -49.31 -39.97
N ASN A 67 1.53 -50.64 -40.08
CA ASN A 67 2.05 -51.28 -41.29
C ASN A 67 0.91 -51.66 -42.25
N SER A 68 0.53 -50.74 -43.12
CA SER A 68 -0.07 -51.06 -44.43
C SER A 68 0.51 -50.14 -45.49
N GLU A 69 0.79 -50.70 -46.67
CA GLU A 69 1.41 -50.03 -47.81
C GLU A 69 0.49 -48.93 -48.37
N GLY A 70 0.98 -47.69 -48.29
CA GLY A 70 0.32 -46.47 -48.78
C GLY A 70 1.33 -45.31 -48.82
N ASP A 71 1.06 -44.32 -49.68
CA ASP A 71 2.00 -43.30 -50.14
C ASP A 71 2.70 -42.50 -49.01
N SER A 72 4.00 -42.25 -49.18
CA SER A 72 4.93 -41.66 -48.21
C SER A 72 4.54 -40.26 -47.71
N SER A 73 3.73 -39.54 -48.50
CA SER A 73 3.19 -38.22 -48.18
C SER A 73 2.08 -38.29 -47.11
N GLU A 74 1.17 -39.26 -47.20
CA GLU A 74 0.05 -39.41 -46.26
C GLU A 74 0.50 -39.98 -44.92
N ARG A 75 1.56 -40.80 -44.91
CA ARG A 75 2.13 -41.33 -43.66
C ARG A 75 2.73 -40.24 -42.77
N ASN A 76 3.40 -39.26 -43.38
CA ASN A 76 4.01 -38.15 -42.63
C ASN A 76 2.96 -37.19 -42.05
N THR A 77 1.85 -36.95 -42.76
CA THR A 77 0.77 -36.10 -42.26
C THR A 77 -0.01 -36.78 -41.12
N ILE A 78 -0.25 -38.09 -41.19
CA ILE A 78 -0.92 -38.86 -40.12
C ILE A 78 -0.06 -38.91 -38.84
N VAL A 79 1.26 -39.10 -38.99
CA VAL A 79 2.20 -39.10 -37.85
C VAL A 79 2.34 -37.70 -37.23
N GLU A 80 2.34 -36.65 -38.06
CA GLU A 80 2.37 -35.26 -37.59
C GLU A 80 1.07 -34.89 -36.85
N GLU A 81 -0.09 -35.32 -37.35
CA GLU A 81 -1.38 -35.07 -36.71
C GLU A 81 -1.57 -35.86 -35.39
N ALA A 82 -1.05 -37.09 -35.34
CA ALA A 82 -1.02 -37.90 -34.11
C ALA A 82 -0.10 -37.25 -33.06
N ALA A 83 1.12 -36.85 -33.43
CA ALA A 83 2.06 -36.19 -32.52
C ALA A 83 1.51 -34.84 -32.00
N ILE A 84 0.80 -34.08 -32.82
CA ILE A 84 0.14 -32.83 -32.41
C ILE A 84 -0.98 -33.12 -31.39
N LYS A 85 -1.78 -34.18 -31.57
CA LYS A 85 -2.82 -34.57 -30.60
C LYS A 85 -2.23 -35.03 -29.26
N THR A 86 -1.11 -35.76 -29.26
CA THR A 86 -0.45 -36.19 -28.03
C THR A 86 0.14 -35.00 -27.26
N ILE A 87 0.67 -33.99 -27.97
CA ILE A 87 1.16 -32.73 -27.38
C ILE A 87 0.01 -31.87 -26.85
N ASP A 88 -1.12 -31.78 -27.56
CA ASP A 88 -2.30 -31.04 -27.09
C ASP A 88 -2.91 -31.70 -25.83
N ASN A 89 -2.89 -33.03 -25.74
CA ASN A 89 -3.29 -33.76 -24.53
C ASN A 89 -2.29 -33.58 -23.38
N ALA A 90 -0.98 -33.56 -23.64
CA ALA A 90 0.04 -33.26 -22.64
C ALA A 90 0.01 -31.78 -22.18
N ALA A 91 -0.41 -30.86 -23.05
CA ALA A 91 -0.63 -29.45 -22.72
C ALA A 91 -1.95 -29.21 -21.97
N ALA A 92 -2.94 -30.08 -22.13
CA ALA A 92 -4.19 -30.09 -21.35
C ALA A 92 -3.99 -30.66 -19.93
N ASN A 93 -3.11 -31.66 -19.77
CA ASN A 93 -2.74 -32.22 -18.46
C ASN A 93 -1.71 -31.38 -17.66
N LYS A 94 -1.29 -30.21 -18.19
CA LYS A 94 -0.38 -29.29 -17.47
C LYS A 94 -1.04 -28.52 -16.32
N ASP A 95 -2.35 -28.63 -16.13
CA ASP A 95 -3.02 -28.10 -14.95
C ASP A 95 -2.79 -28.98 -13.70
N ASP A 96 -2.16 -30.16 -13.85
CA ASP A 96 -1.79 -31.08 -12.76
C ASP A 96 -0.27 -31.30 -12.66
N SER A 97 0.53 -30.30 -13.08
CA SER A 97 1.92 -30.26 -12.62
C SER A 97 1.87 -30.00 -11.11
N GLY A 98 2.22 -30.99 -10.30
CA GLY A 98 2.32 -30.90 -8.84
C GLY A 98 3.29 -29.81 -8.37
N GLU A 99 2.94 -28.55 -8.59
CA GLU A 99 3.57 -27.39 -7.99
C GLU A 99 3.28 -27.47 -6.49
N LEU A 100 4.24 -28.03 -5.77
CA LEU A 100 4.22 -28.09 -4.32
C LEU A 100 4.15 -26.70 -3.71
N ILE A 101 4.58 -25.65 -4.42
CA ILE A 101 4.59 -24.28 -3.92
C ILE A 101 3.26 -23.59 -4.21
N ALA A 102 2.48 -23.32 -3.17
CA ALA A 102 1.24 -22.55 -3.32
C ALA A 102 1.54 -21.08 -3.68
N ASP A 103 0.95 -20.62 -4.78
CA ASP A 103 0.87 -19.20 -5.15
C ASP A 103 0.22 -18.38 -4.01
N GLU A 104 0.85 -17.26 -3.67
CA GLU A 104 0.36 -16.38 -2.61
C GLU A 104 -0.97 -15.75 -3.03
N LYS A 105 -2.05 -16.01 -2.28
CA LYS A 105 -3.30 -15.26 -2.42
C LYS A 105 -3.07 -13.84 -1.94
N MET A 106 -2.73 -12.94 -2.86
CA MET A 106 -2.94 -11.51 -2.60
C MET A 106 -4.45 -11.26 -2.56
N GLU A 107 -5.02 -11.05 -1.37
CA GLU A 107 -6.35 -10.46 -1.24
C GLU A 107 -6.32 -9.09 -1.93
N GLU A 108 -6.98 -8.98 -3.09
CA GLU A 108 -7.07 -7.74 -3.84
C GLU A 108 -8.15 -6.84 -3.21
N GLY A 109 -7.75 -5.88 -2.36
CA GLY A 109 -8.74 -4.98 -1.77
C GLY A 109 -8.23 -3.95 -0.79
N ARG A 110 -9.15 -3.09 -0.36
CA ARG A 110 -8.99 -2.21 0.79
C ARG A 110 -9.01 -3.10 2.03
N VAL A 111 -7.99 -3.00 2.89
CA VAL A 111 -7.91 -3.79 4.13
C VAL A 111 -9.25 -3.71 4.87
N GLY A 112 -9.84 -4.88 5.13
CA GLY A 112 -11.12 -4.96 5.82
C GLY A 112 -11.05 -4.33 7.22
N TRP A 113 -12.10 -3.63 7.63
CA TRP A 113 -12.17 -2.98 8.95
C TRP A 113 -12.01 -3.96 10.13
N LYS A 114 -12.24 -5.24 9.85
CA LYS A 114 -11.93 -6.38 10.72
C LYS A 114 -10.46 -6.41 11.15
N ILE A 115 -9.51 -6.14 10.26
CA ILE A 115 -8.06 -6.25 10.55
C ILE A 115 -7.62 -5.10 11.46
N ALA A 116 -8.13 -3.89 11.23
CA ALA A 116 -7.93 -2.75 12.14
C ALA A 116 -8.48 -3.06 13.55
N LEU A 117 -9.64 -3.72 13.64
CA LEU A 117 -10.21 -4.16 14.93
C LEU A 117 -9.37 -5.25 15.61
N ILE A 118 -8.73 -6.15 14.86
CA ILE A 118 -7.81 -7.16 15.41
C ILE A 118 -6.60 -6.48 16.03
N TYR A 119 -6.02 -5.49 15.35
CA TYR A 119 -4.92 -4.68 15.89
C TYR A 119 -5.36 -3.89 17.14
N ALA A 120 -6.51 -3.21 17.09
CA ALA A 120 -7.05 -2.48 18.24
C ALA A 120 -7.34 -3.39 19.45
N LYS A 121 -7.78 -4.65 19.19
CA LYS A 121 -7.95 -5.65 20.24
C LYS A 121 -6.60 -6.05 20.86
N ALA A 122 -5.56 -6.22 20.05
CA ALA A 122 -4.21 -6.50 20.53
C ALA A 122 -3.65 -5.34 21.37
N ALA A 123 -3.88 -4.09 20.95
CA ALA A 123 -3.52 -2.88 21.68
C ALA A 123 -4.32 -2.66 22.99
N SER A 124 -5.40 -3.43 23.21
CA SER A 124 -6.44 -3.22 24.23
C SER A 124 -7.37 -2.04 23.92
N TYR A 125 -8.66 -2.32 23.75
CA TYR A 125 -9.68 -1.30 23.50
C TYR A 125 -9.72 -0.19 24.55
N ARG A 126 -9.43 -0.52 25.82
CA ARG A 126 -9.36 0.47 26.90
C ARG A 126 -8.24 1.48 26.68
N ASN A 127 -7.07 1.02 26.26
CA ASN A 127 -5.91 1.90 26.05
C ASN A 127 -6.12 2.75 24.79
N VAL A 128 -6.68 2.17 23.72
CA VAL A 128 -7.04 2.91 22.51
C VAL A 128 -8.06 4.01 22.81
N LEU A 129 -9.12 3.70 23.58
CA LEU A 129 -10.10 4.70 24.00
C LEU A 129 -9.45 5.80 24.86
N PHE A 130 -8.57 5.43 25.79
CA PHE A 130 -7.84 6.38 26.62
C PHE A 130 -6.96 7.31 25.77
N CYS A 131 -6.23 6.79 24.77
CA CYS A 131 -5.48 7.62 23.83
C CYS A 131 -6.38 8.61 23.08
N ILE A 132 -7.52 8.17 22.56
CA ILE A 132 -8.47 9.05 21.85
C ILE A 132 -8.93 10.20 22.75
N VAL A 133 -9.25 9.91 24.01
CA VAL A 133 -9.64 10.95 24.99
C VAL A 133 -8.50 11.92 25.26
N LEU A 134 -7.26 11.41 25.41
CA LEU A 134 -6.09 12.26 25.60
C LEU A 134 -5.84 13.18 24.40
N PHE A 135 -5.97 12.68 23.17
CA PHE A 135 -5.84 13.49 21.95
C PHE A 135 -6.86 14.64 21.92
N VAL A 136 -8.11 14.37 22.26
CA VAL A 136 -9.16 15.41 22.35
C VAL A 136 -8.83 16.42 23.45
N LEU A 137 -8.36 15.97 24.61
CA LEU A 137 -7.99 16.84 25.73
C LEU A 137 -6.76 17.70 25.41
N ALA A 138 -5.74 17.13 24.78
CA ALA A 138 -4.56 17.86 24.34
C ALA A 138 -4.94 18.90 23.29
N GLN A 139 -5.80 18.56 22.34
CA GLN A 139 -6.32 19.53 21.38
C GLN A 139 -7.11 20.64 22.06
N ALA A 140 -7.94 20.32 23.07
CA ALA A 140 -8.67 21.33 23.85
C ALA A 140 -7.71 22.26 24.61
N CYS A 141 -6.61 21.74 25.18
CA CYS A 141 -5.58 22.54 25.82
C CYS A 141 -4.84 23.43 24.81
N HIS A 142 -4.52 22.91 23.62
CA HIS A 142 -3.91 23.67 22.53
C HIS A 142 -4.83 24.80 22.05
N LEU A 143 -6.12 24.54 21.91
CA LEU A 143 -7.10 25.58 21.63
C LEU A 143 -7.15 26.60 22.78
N GLY A 144 -7.12 26.13 24.02
CA GLY A 144 -7.09 26.94 25.23
C GLY A 144 -5.94 27.96 25.25
N THR A 145 -4.73 27.61 24.78
CA THR A 145 -3.61 28.57 24.71
C THR A 145 -3.91 29.72 23.73
N ASN A 146 -4.58 29.42 22.62
CA ASN A 146 -4.97 30.41 21.62
C ASN A 146 -6.12 31.31 22.13
N PHE A 147 -7.12 30.72 22.79
CA PHE A 147 -8.17 31.50 23.44
C PHE A 147 -7.65 32.35 24.60
N TRP A 148 -6.63 31.88 25.33
CA TRP A 148 -5.96 32.68 26.36
C TRP A 148 -5.25 33.89 25.76
N LEU A 149 -4.57 33.72 24.63
CA LEU A 149 -3.94 34.84 23.91
C LEU A 149 -4.98 35.86 23.44
N ARG A 150 -6.14 35.38 22.94
CA ARG A 150 -7.27 36.26 22.61
C ARG A 150 -7.76 37.03 23.84
N TYR A 151 -7.94 36.35 24.97
CA TYR A 151 -8.36 37.00 26.21
C TYR A 151 -7.37 38.09 26.64
N TRP A 152 -6.06 37.81 26.57
CA TRP A 152 -5.02 38.79 26.88
C TRP A 152 -5.16 40.05 26.01
N ILE A 153 -5.27 39.90 24.69
CA ILE A 153 -5.45 41.04 23.77
C ILE A 153 -6.71 41.83 24.13
N SER A 154 -7.85 41.16 24.30
CA SER A 154 -9.12 41.84 24.59
C SER A 154 -9.15 42.55 25.95
N ASP A 155 -8.54 41.98 27.00
CA ASP A 155 -8.50 42.61 28.34
C ASP A 155 -7.56 43.82 28.34
N SER A 156 -6.45 43.76 27.58
CA SER A 156 -5.55 44.91 27.42
C SER A 156 -6.23 46.09 26.72
N GLU A 157 -6.93 45.86 25.61
CA GLU A 157 -7.63 46.92 24.88
C GLU A 157 -8.79 47.52 25.69
N ALA A 158 -9.54 46.69 26.42
CA ALA A 158 -10.65 47.15 27.25
C ALA A 158 -10.18 48.02 28.42
N ARG A 159 -9.13 47.61 29.13
CA ARG A 159 -8.58 48.40 30.25
C ARG A 159 -7.96 49.70 29.80
N GLU A 160 -7.28 49.71 28.65
CA GLU A 160 -6.75 50.94 28.05
C GLU A 160 -7.87 51.92 27.71
N ARG A 161 -8.97 51.42 27.14
CA ARG A 161 -10.16 52.23 26.83
C ARG A 161 -10.85 52.80 28.08
N ASP A 162 -10.95 52.01 29.14
CA ASP A 162 -11.62 52.38 30.39
C ASP A 162 -10.71 53.15 31.37
N GLY A 163 -9.44 53.39 31.01
CA GLY A 163 -8.46 54.08 31.85
C GLY A 163 -8.09 53.31 33.14
N LEU A 164 -8.33 51.99 33.15
CA LEU A 164 -8.01 51.10 34.27
C LEU A 164 -6.53 50.71 34.24
N GLU A 165 -5.91 50.50 35.40
CA GLU A 165 -4.55 49.96 35.45
C GLU A 165 -4.47 48.60 34.75
N LEU A 166 -3.54 48.47 33.80
CA LEU A 166 -3.28 47.20 33.12
C LEU A 166 -2.82 46.16 34.15
N ARG A 167 -3.34 44.93 34.02
CA ARG A 167 -2.81 43.82 34.81
C ARG A 167 -1.33 43.65 34.47
N PRO A 168 -0.49 43.26 35.45
CA PRO A 168 0.92 43.01 35.17
C PRO A 168 1.04 41.93 34.09
N VAL A 169 1.93 42.14 33.13
CA VAL A 169 2.18 41.21 32.01
C VAL A 169 2.48 39.78 32.51
N SER A 170 3.06 39.67 33.70
CA SER A 170 3.32 38.39 34.37
C SER A 170 2.05 37.55 34.58
N TYR A 171 0.89 38.15 34.83
CA TYR A 171 -0.38 37.41 34.97
C TYR A 171 -0.73 36.66 33.68
N TYR A 172 -0.67 37.34 32.54
CA TYR A 172 -0.97 36.73 31.25
C TYR A 172 0.07 35.69 30.85
N LEU A 173 1.35 36.00 31.08
CA LEU A 173 2.45 35.12 30.73
C LEU A 173 2.42 33.82 31.57
N ILE A 174 2.14 33.90 32.86
CA ILE A 174 2.03 32.73 33.74
C ILE A 174 0.85 31.84 33.32
N GLY A 175 -0.31 32.43 33.00
CA GLY A 175 -1.46 31.67 32.52
C GLY A 175 -1.18 30.95 31.20
N TYR A 176 -0.55 31.66 30.26
CA TYR A 176 -0.12 31.09 28.98
C TYR A 176 0.90 29.96 29.18
N ALA A 177 1.93 30.19 29.99
CA ALA A 177 2.97 29.20 30.29
C ALA A 177 2.39 27.93 30.94
N ARG A 178 1.41 28.05 31.85
CA ARG A 178 0.74 26.90 32.45
C ARG A 178 -0.01 26.05 31.43
N LEU A 179 -0.75 26.69 30.51
CA LEU A 179 -1.48 25.99 29.46
C LEU A 179 -0.54 25.32 28.46
N VAL A 180 0.55 25.99 28.08
CA VAL A 180 1.58 25.41 27.20
C VAL A 180 2.27 24.22 27.85
N LEU A 181 2.66 24.34 29.14
CA LEU A 181 3.26 23.23 29.89
C LEU A 181 2.29 22.06 30.02
N LEU A 182 1.01 22.32 30.31
CA LEU A 182 -0.01 21.27 30.36
C LEU A 182 -0.15 20.56 29.01
N TYR A 183 -0.21 21.32 27.91
CA TYR A 183 -0.25 20.75 26.57
C TYR A 183 0.99 19.89 26.26
N MET A 184 2.19 20.38 26.56
CA MET A 184 3.44 19.62 26.37
C MET A 184 3.46 18.33 27.21
N CYS A 185 3.03 18.39 28.47
CA CYS A 185 2.94 17.20 29.32
C CYS A 185 1.94 16.18 28.76
N LEU A 186 0.77 16.64 28.30
CA LEU A 186 -0.22 15.76 27.67
C LEU A 186 0.32 15.13 26.38
N ASP A 187 1.02 15.89 25.56
CA ASP A 187 1.63 15.38 24.32
C ASP A 187 2.68 14.28 24.60
N VAL A 188 3.53 14.46 25.62
CA VAL A 188 4.46 13.41 26.06
C VAL A 188 3.71 12.15 26.51
N VAL A 189 2.62 12.31 27.28
CA VAL A 189 1.80 11.18 27.74
C VAL A 189 1.10 10.47 26.58
N ILE A 190 0.62 11.21 25.58
CA ILE A 190 0.01 10.66 24.36
C ILE A 190 1.03 9.81 23.60
N ASN A 191 2.19 10.38 23.27
CA ASN A 191 3.22 9.67 22.51
C ASN A 191 3.69 8.42 23.26
N TYR A 192 3.93 8.52 24.57
CA TYR A 192 4.28 7.37 25.40
C TYR A 192 3.19 6.29 25.40
N THR A 193 1.93 6.68 25.59
CA THR A 193 0.82 5.70 25.66
C THR A 193 0.54 5.06 24.30
N SER A 194 0.57 5.85 23.22
CA SER A 194 0.27 5.40 21.85
C SER A 194 1.37 4.49 21.31
N GLU A 195 2.63 4.90 21.39
CA GLU A 195 3.75 4.18 20.78
C GLU A 195 4.25 3.06 21.68
N VAL A 196 4.49 3.34 22.96
CA VAL A 196 5.08 2.37 23.89
C VAL A 196 4.01 1.43 24.43
N VAL A 197 2.95 1.95 25.05
CA VAL A 197 1.98 1.08 25.74
C VAL A 197 1.09 0.32 24.76
N CYS A 198 0.52 1.00 23.76
CA CYS A 198 -0.35 0.37 22.76
C CYS A 198 0.46 -0.38 21.70
N GLY A 199 1.47 0.26 21.10
CA GLY A 199 2.29 -0.32 20.04
C GLY A 199 3.02 -1.60 20.46
N ILE A 200 3.84 -1.53 21.53
CA ILE A 200 4.61 -2.71 21.99
C ILE A 200 3.68 -3.83 22.46
N ARG A 201 2.57 -3.50 23.13
CA ARG A 201 1.59 -4.53 23.55
C ARG A 201 0.96 -5.23 22.35
N ALA A 202 0.54 -4.47 21.34
CA ALA A 202 -0.05 -5.03 20.13
C ALA A 202 0.95 -5.91 19.39
N SER A 203 2.17 -5.40 19.18
CA SER A 203 3.31 -6.12 18.61
C SER A 203 3.54 -7.45 19.32
N LYS A 204 3.76 -7.43 20.64
CA LYS A 204 4.03 -8.64 21.43
C LYS A 204 2.93 -9.68 21.30
N ILE A 205 1.67 -9.25 21.41
CA ILE A 205 0.53 -10.16 21.32
C ILE A 205 0.40 -10.77 19.92
N ILE A 206 0.62 -9.98 18.87
CA ILE A 206 0.56 -10.46 17.48
C ILE A 206 1.73 -11.41 17.20
N TYR A 207 2.94 -11.06 17.65
CA TYR A 207 4.15 -11.88 17.53
C TYR A 207 4.00 -13.22 18.27
N ASP A 208 3.58 -13.21 19.53
CA ASP A 208 3.41 -14.43 20.34
C ASP A 208 2.36 -15.37 19.72
N ARG A 209 1.27 -14.82 19.18
CA ARG A 209 0.25 -15.59 18.45
C ARG A 209 0.82 -16.19 17.18
N LEU A 210 1.52 -15.40 16.38
CA LEU A 210 2.15 -15.87 15.14
C LEU A 210 3.13 -17.00 15.43
N LEU A 211 4.04 -16.80 16.39
CA LEU A 211 5.05 -17.79 16.78
C LEU A 211 4.40 -19.09 17.26
N THR A 212 3.47 -19.00 18.21
CA THR A 212 2.79 -20.17 18.77
C THR A 212 2.01 -20.93 17.70
N ARG A 213 1.38 -20.23 16.76
CA ARG A 213 0.62 -20.85 15.66
C ARG A 213 1.53 -21.51 14.66
N VAL A 214 2.56 -20.82 14.18
CA VAL A 214 3.51 -21.35 13.20
C VAL A 214 4.17 -22.64 13.71
N LEU A 215 4.58 -22.68 14.98
CA LEU A 215 5.18 -23.88 15.59
C LEU A 215 4.22 -25.08 15.69
N ARG A 216 2.91 -24.87 15.54
CA ARG A 216 1.88 -25.93 15.57
C ARG A 216 1.28 -26.21 14.20
N LEU A 217 1.80 -25.63 13.12
CA LEU A 217 1.31 -25.91 11.77
C LEU A 217 1.83 -27.28 11.29
N PRO A 218 1.05 -27.99 10.46
CA PRO A 218 1.46 -29.29 9.97
C PRO A 218 2.68 -29.23 9.06
N MET A 219 3.46 -30.32 9.00
CA MET A 219 4.62 -30.41 8.08
C MET A 219 4.26 -30.10 6.63
N SER A 220 3.04 -30.46 6.19
CA SER A 220 2.54 -30.12 4.85
C SER A 220 2.52 -28.62 4.57
N PHE A 221 2.35 -27.77 5.59
CA PHE A 221 2.45 -26.32 5.43
C PHE A 221 3.88 -25.89 5.09
N PHE A 222 4.87 -26.49 5.76
CA PHE A 222 6.29 -26.17 5.55
C PHE A 222 6.83 -26.72 4.24
N ASP A 223 6.30 -27.84 3.76
CA ASP A 223 6.67 -28.41 2.46
C ASP A 223 6.12 -27.58 1.29
N VAL A 224 4.96 -26.93 1.48
CA VAL A 224 4.26 -26.12 0.47
C VAL A 224 4.63 -24.64 0.51
N THR A 225 5.11 -24.15 1.65
CA THR A 225 5.38 -22.73 1.87
C THR A 225 6.88 -22.45 1.83
N PRO A 226 7.38 -21.60 0.91
CA PRO A 226 8.80 -21.26 0.86
C PRO A 226 9.28 -20.65 2.18
N MET A 227 10.42 -21.12 2.70
CA MET A 227 11.00 -20.64 3.96
C MET A 227 11.18 -19.11 4.00
N GLY A 228 11.58 -18.50 2.88
CA GLY A 228 11.71 -17.04 2.77
C GLY A 228 10.40 -16.29 3.03
N ARG A 229 9.23 -16.87 2.72
CA ARG A 229 7.92 -16.27 3.01
C ARG A 229 7.65 -16.21 4.51
N ILE A 230 7.96 -17.30 5.22
CA ILE A 230 7.83 -17.36 6.69
C ILE A 230 8.78 -16.35 7.35
N VAL A 231 10.03 -16.28 6.89
CA VAL A 231 11.02 -15.30 7.40
C VAL A 231 10.56 -13.86 7.15
N ASN A 232 9.97 -13.56 5.98
CA ASN A 232 9.44 -12.22 5.68
C ASN A 232 8.28 -11.82 6.63
N ARG A 233 7.45 -12.78 7.05
CA ARG A 233 6.39 -12.53 8.05
C ARG A 233 6.99 -12.15 9.40
N PHE A 234 7.99 -12.88 9.89
CA PHE A 234 8.66 -12.58 11.16
C PHE A 234 9.61 -11.37 11.14
N SER A 235 9.99 -10.88 9.95
CA SER A 235 10.89 -9.74 9.77
C SER A 235 10.14 -8.51 9.27
N SER A 236 9.96 -8.35 7.96
CA SER A 236 9.41 -7.15 7.35
C SER A 236 7.98 -6.83 7.81
N ASP A 237 7.11 -7.84 7.91
CA ASP A 237 5.72 -7.59 8.31
C ASP A 237 5.61 -7.28 9.80
N ILE A 238 6.34 -8.00 10.67
CA ILE A 238 6.43 -7.64 12.10
C ILE A 238 7.05 -6.26 12.29
N ASN A 239 8.11 -5.90 11.56
CA ASN A 239 8.70 -4.55 11.64
C ASN A 239 7.70 -3.44 11.27
N ALA A 240 6.85 -3.68 10.27
CA ALA A 240 5.76 -2.76 9.92
C ALA A 240 4.73 -2.63 11.05
N ILE A 241 4.42 -3.72 11.75
CA ILE A 241 3.49 -3.74 12.89
C ILE A 241 4.11 -3.10 14.14
N ASP A 242 5.42 -3.24 14.34
CA ASP A 242 6.13 -2.80 15.53
C ASP A 242 6.47 -1.31 15.51
N SER A 243 6.85 -0.79 14.33
CA SER A 243 7.37 0.58 14.20
C SER A 243 6.48 1.47 13.34
N GLN A 244 6.16 1.04 12.12
CA GLN A 244 5.46 1.91 11.15
C GLN A 244 4.00 2.13 11.53
N LEU A 245 3.28 1.07 11.90
CA LEU A 245 1.86 1.16 12.19
C LEU A 245 1.56 2.03 13.44
N PRO A 246 2.27 1.92 14.58
CA PRO A 246 2.09 2.83 15.71
C PRO A 246 2.35 4.30 15.36
N GLU A 247 3.44 4.59 14.63
CA GLU A 247 3.82 5.95 14.20
C GLU A 247 2.74 6.59 13.30
N GLU A 248 2.27 5.84 12.30
CA GLU A 248 1.25 6.32 11.37
C GLU A 248 -0.12 6.43 12.04
N MET A 249 -0.47 5.54 12.98
CA MET A 249 -1.68 5.68 13.81
C MET A 249 -1.63 6.93 14.68
N ASN A 250 -0.49 7.19 15.34
CA ASN A 250 -0.28 8.36 16.18
C ASN A 250 -0.49 9.65 15.37
N SER A 251 0.18 9.72 14.21
CA SER A 251 0.03 10.82 13.25
C SER A 251 -1.42 10.99 12.76
N MET A 252 -2.11 9.89 12.46
CA MET A 252 -3.51 9.91 12.00
C MET A 252 -4.42 10.55 13.05
N PHE A 253 -4.33 10.11 14.31
CA PHE A 253 -5.14 10.65 15.40
C PHE A 253 -4.80 12.10 15.73
N ALA A 254 -3.51 12.47 15.64
CA ALA A 254 -3.08 13.86 15.78
C ALA A 254 -3.73 14.76 14.71
N PHE A 255 -3.64 14.40 13.42
CA PHE A 255 -4.24 15.20 12.35
C PHE A 255 -5.76 15.25 12.43
N ILE A 256 -6.45 14.15 12.77
CA ILE A 256 -7.90 14.15 13.00
C ILE A 256 -8.27 15.13 14.12
N SER A 257 -7.51 15.13 15.21
CA SER A 257 -7.76 16.01 16.35
C SER A 257 -7.52 17.48 15.98
N ILE A 258 -6.41 17.78 15.28
CA ILE A 258 -6.10 19.13 14.80
C ILE A 258 -7.18 19.66 13.85
N ILE A 259 -7.60 18.84 12.88
CA ILE A 259 -8.67 19.21 11.92
C ILE A 259 -9.99 19.43 12.67
N GLY A 260 -10.35 18.53 13.59
CA GLY A 260 -11.56 18.67 14.41
C GLY A 260 -11.55 19.94 15.26
N GLY A 261 -10.41 20.24 15.91
CA GLY A 261 -10.24 21.47 16.69
C GLY A 261 -10.27 22.73 15.83
N THR A 262 -9.67 22.69 14.63
CA THR A 262 -9.72 23.79 13.67
C THR A 262 -11.15 24.06 13.21
N LEU A 263 -11.89 22.99 12.88
CA LEU A 263 -13.28 23.09 12.45
C LEU A 263 -14.17 23.63 13.59
N PHE A 264 -13.88 23.26 14.84
CA PHE A 264 -14.53 23.86 16.02
C PHE A 264 -14.29 25.37 16.13
N VAL A 265 -13.05 25.85 15.96
CA VAL A 265 -12.73 27.30 15.99
C VAL A 265 -13.45 28.05 14.89
N ILE A 266 -13.41 27.52 13.66
CA ILE A 266 -14.07 28.14 12.51
C ILE A 266 -15.59 28.19 12.73
N ALA A 267 -16.20 27.10 13.23
CA ALA A 267 -17.63 27.05 13.53
C ALA A 267 -18.03 28.02 14.65
N TYR A 268 -17.19 28.16 15.69
CA TYR A 268 -17.42 29.11 16.77
C TYR A 268 -17.29 30.57 16.30
N SER A 269 -16.27 30.87 15.51
CA SER A 269 -16.00 32.23 15.03
C SER A 269 -16.98 32.70 13.96
N THR A 270 -17.28 31.83 12.99
CA THR A 270 -18.09 32.18 11.82
C THR A 270 -19.13 31.08 11.58
N PRO A 271 -20.24 31.05 12.34
CA PRO A 271 -21.24 29.98 12.25
C PRO A 271 -21.83 29.80 10.84
N ILE A 272 -21.93 30.89 10.06
CA ILE A 272 -22.39 30.87 8.66
C ILE A 272 -21.50 29.99 7.75
N PHE A 273 -20.22 29.83 8.08
CA PHE A 273 -19.32 28.94 7.34
C PHE A 273 -19.77 27.47 7.40
N LEU A 274 -20.53 27.08 8.43
CA LEU A 274 -20.99 25.70 8.60
C LEU A 274 -21.87 25.23 7.43
N PHE A 275 -22.57 26.13 6.73
CA PHE A 275 -23.32 25.80 5.51
C PHE A 275 -22.41 25.39 4.33
N ALA A 276 -21.17 25.88 4.28
CA ALA A 276 -20.21 25.50 3.25
C ALA A 276 -19.52 24.15 3.53
N VAL A 277 -19.56 23.65 4.77
CA VAL A 277 -18.84 22.43 5.18
C VAL A 277 -19.40 21.15 4.51
N PRO A 278 -20.72 20.86 4.49
CA PRO A 278 -21.25 19.65 3.87
C PRO A 278 -20.86 19.43 2.39
N PRO A 279 -20.99 20.44 1.48
CA PRO A 279 -20.57 20.24 0.09
C PRO A 279 -19.06 20.02 -0.03
N LEU A 280 -18.24 20.69 0.79
CA LEU A 280 -16.79 20.48 0.82
C LEU A 280 -16.43 19.06 1.24
N ILE A 281 -17.08 18.54 2.28
CA ILE A 281 -16.90 17.16 2.75
C ILE A 281 -17.26 16.16 1.64
N LEU A 282 -18.34 16.41 0.89
CA LEU A 282 -18.75 15.55 -0.21
C LEU A 282 -17.70 15.52 -1.32
N VAL A 283 -17.20 16.68 -1.76
CA VAL A 283 -16.15 16.77 -2.78
C VAL A 283 -14.86 16.11 -2.28
N TYR A 284 -14.52 16.30 -1.00
CA TYR A 284 -13.37 15.65 -0.38
C TYR A 284 -13.48 14.13 -0.42
N PHE A 285 -14.60 13.56 0.02
CA PHE A 285 -14.81 12.10 -0.02
C PHE A 285 -14.75 11.56 -1.46
N TRP A 286 -15.26 12.32 -2.42
CA TRP A 286 -15.20 11.97 -3.83
C TRP A 286 -13.76 11.91 -4.33
N ILE A 287 -12.94 12.93 -4.09
CA ILE A 287 -11.51 12.96 -4.44
C ILE A 287 -10.76 11.82 -3.75
N GLN A 288 -10.98 11.64 -2.45
CA GLN A 288 -10.33 10.61 -1.65
C GLN A 288 -10.64 9.20 -2.19
N TYR A 289 -11.88 8.95 -2.60
CA TYR A 289 -12.29 7.66 -3.15
C TYR A 289 -11.53 7.31 -4.45
N TYR A 290 -11.35 8.27 -5.38
CA TYR A 290 -10.57 8.03 -6.59
C TYR A 290 -9.09 7.89 -6.29
N PHE A 291 -8.54 8.75 -5.42
CA PHE A 291 -7.13 8.71 -5.06
C PHE A 291 -6.73 7.37 -4.45
N ILE A 292 -7.47 6.88 -3.45
CA ILE A 292 -7.12 5.61 -2.78
C ILE A 292 -7.06 4.46 -3.78
N LYS A 293 -7.99 4.41 -4.74
CA LYS A 293 -7.99 3.36 -5.78
C LYS A 293 -6.80 3.46 -6.74
N SER A 294 -6.47 4.66 -7.18
CA SER A 294 -5.33 4.93 -8.07
C SER A 294 -4.01 4.65 -7.36
N SER A 295 -3.80 5.29 -6.21
CA SER A 295 -2.56 5.26 -5.43
C SER A 295 -2.18 3.85 -4.99
N SER A 296 -3.14 3.06 -4.50
CA SER A 296 -2.90 1.66 -4.10
C SER A 296 -2.41 0.82 -5.28
N SER A 297 -3.02 1.00 -6.46
CA SER A 297 -2.65 0.27 -7.68
C SER A 297 -1.27 0.67 -8.19
N LEU A 298 -0.95 1.98 -8.16
CA LEU A 298 0.35 2.51 -8.56
C LEU A 298 1.47 2.09 -7.59
N LYS A 299 1.21 2.12 -6.27
CA LYS A 299 2.15 1.62 -5.25
C LYS A 299 2.46 0.14 -5.46
N ARG A 300 1.45 -0.67 -5.81
CA ARG A 300 1.63 -2.08 -6.19
C ARG A 300 2.48 -2.23 -7.45
N LEU A 301 2.18 -1.49 -8.51
CA LEU A 301 2.93 -1.53 -9.76
C LEU A 301 4.41 -1.16 -9.56
N TYR A 302 4.66 -0.13 -8.75
CA TYR A 302 6.00 0.31 -8.34
C TYR A 302 6.73 -0.74 -7.49
N SER A 303 6.04 -1.36 -6.52
CA SER A 303 6.63 -2.39 -5.67
C SER A 303 7.04 -3.63 -6.46
N VAL A 304 6.17 -4.09 -7.37
CA VAL A 304 6.45 -5.27 -8.22
C VAL A 304 7.59 -5.02 -9.21
N SER A 305 7.80 -3.78 -9.69
CA SER A 305 8.94 -3.48 -10.59
C SER A 305 10.32 -3.64 -9.96
N LYS A 306 10.44 -3.65 -8.64
CA LYS A 306 11.76 -3.74 -7.98
C LYS A 306 12.38 -5.12 -8.12
N SER A 307 11.56 -6.17 -8.10
CA SER A 307 12.03 -7.57 -8.07
C SER A 307 12.91 -7.94 -9.26
N PRO A 308 12.55 -7.63 -10.54
CA PRO A 308 13.41 -7.96 -11.67
C PRO A 308 14.79 -7.28 -11.64
N LEU A 309 14.90 -6.07 -11.09
CA LEU A 309 16.20 -5.39 -10.97
C LEU A 309 17.09 -6.10 -9.95
N TYR A 310 16.54 -6.44 -8.78
CA TYR A 310 17.29 -7.18 -7.75
C TYR A 310 17.71 -8.57 -8.22
N GLN A 311 16.84 -9.25 -8.97
CA GLN A 311 17.17 -10.53 -9.56
C GLN A 311 18.32 -10.42 -10.58
N HIS A 312 18.24 -9.45 -11.49
CA HIS A 312 19.31 -9.19 -12.46
C HIS A 312 20.64 -8.88 -11.77
N PHE A 313 20.60 -8.12 -10.66
CA PHE A 313 21.79 -7.83 -9.86
C PHE A 313 22.38 -9.09 -9.22
N SER A 314 21.52 -9.97 -8.68
CA SER A 314 21.94 -11.25 -8.11
C SER A 314 22.58 -12.16 -9.16
N GLU A 315 21.95 -12.32 -10.33
CA GLU A 315 22.48 -13.10 -11.45
C GLU A 315 23.82 -12.55 -11.94
N THR A 316 23.95 -11.22 -12.01
CA THR A 316 25.20 -10.54 -12.38
C THR A 316 26.33 -10.82 -11.37
N LEU A 317 26.03 -10.81 -10.07
CA LEU A 317 27.01 -11.10 -9.02
C LEU A 317 27.48 -12.55 -9.07
N THR A 318 26.56 -13.49 -9.23
CA THR A 318 26.89 -14.91 -9.35
C THR A 318 27.68 -15.22 -10.62
N GLY A 319 27.34 -14.56 -11.75
CA GLY A 319 27.93 -14.76 -13.06
C GLY A 319 29.09 -13.81 -13.41
N VAL A 320 29.62 -13.04 -12.46
CA VAL A 320 30.52 -11.91 -12.75
C VAL A 320 31.79 -12.32 -13.51
N SER A 321 32.34 -13.50 -13.21
CA SER A 321 33.51 -14.05 -13.90
C SER A 321 33.20 -14.36 -15.37
N THR A 322 32.07 -15.02 -15.62
CA THR A 322 31.58 -15.34 -16.98
C THR A 322 31.29 -14.09 -17.80
N ILE A 323 30.60 -13.10 -17.21
CA ILE A 323 30.25 -11.85 -17.88
C ILE A 323 31.52 -11.06 -18.28
N ARG A 324 32.56 -11.08 -17.43
CA ARG A 324 33.85 -10.43 -17.73
C ARG A 324 34.68 -11.20 -18.75
N ALA A 325 34.58 -12.52 -18.79
CA ALA A 325 35.33 -13.37 -19.71
C ALA A 325 34.75 -13.35 -21.14
N MET A 326 33.43 -13.23 -21.29
CA MET A 326 32.76 -13.24 -22.59
C MET A 326 32.72 -11.84 -23.23
N LYS A 327 33.14 -11.74 -24.49
CA LYS A 327 33.21 -10.47 -25.23
C LYS A 327 31.80 -9.90 -25.49
N GLY A 328 31.58 -8.63 -25.14
CA GLY A 328 30.33 -7.89 -25.40
C GLY A 328 29.22 -8.08 -24.36
N LEU A 329 29.30 -9.11 -23.49
CA LEU A 329 28.28 -9.37 -22.48
C LEU A 329 28.18 -8.25 -21.44
N ARG A 330 29.31 -7.64 -21.05
CA ARG A 330 29.31 -6.53 -20.09
C ARG A 330 28.41 -5.37 -20.54
N GLU A 331 28.50 -4.95 -21.79
CA GLU A 331 27.70 -3.83 -22.30
C GLU A 331 26.21 -4.19 -22.37
N GLN A 332 25.89 -5.43 -22.74
CA GLN A 332 24.51 -5.94 -22.74
C GLN A 332 23.90 -5.93 -21.33
N PHE A 333 24.61 -6.47 -20.33
CA PHE A 333 24.16 -6.46 -18.94
C PHE A 333 24.02 -5.04 -18.37
N VAL A 334 24.91 -4.12 -18.74
CA VAL A 334 24.78 -2.70 -18.34
C VAL A 334 23.55 -2.06 -18.99
N HIS A 335 23.32 -2.31 -20.27
CA HIS A 335 22.15 -1.80 -20.97
C HIS A 335 20.85 -2.34 -20.37
N GLU A 336 20.75 -3.65 -20.15
CA GLU A 336 19.58 -4.28 -19.53
C GLU A 336 19.35 -3.77 -18.09
N ASN A 337 20.43 -3.55 -17.33
CA ASN A 337 20.32 -2.92 -16.01
C ASN A 337 19.72 -1.50 -16.10
N ASN A 338 20.17 -0.69 -17.06
CA ASN A 338 19.65 0.65 -17.27
C ASN A 338 18.17 0.63 -17.68
N GLU A 339 17.76 -0.25 -18.60
CA GLU A 339 16.35 -0.40 -18.98
C GLU A 339 15.47 -0.78 -17.78
N ARG A 340 15.91 -1.75 -16.96
CA ARG A 340 15.19 -2.16 -15.75
C ARG A 340 15.13 -1.02 -14.73
N ALA A 341 16.20 -0.26 -14.57
CA ALA A 341 16.24 0.93 -13.70
C ALA A 341 15.27 2.01 -14.18
N ASP A 342 15.22 2.29 -15.48
CA ASP A 342 14.30 3.25 -16.10
C ASP A 342 12.84 2.86 -15.89
N VAL A 343 12.51 1.58 -16.01
CA VAL A 343 11.15 1.07 -15.71
C VAL A 343 10.75 1.35 -14.26
N ILE A 344 11.66 1.14 -13.30
CA ILE A 344 11.40 1.44 -11.88
C ILE A 344 11.25 2.95 -11.66
N ALA A 345 12.16 3.75 -12.23
CA ALA A 345 12.13 5.20 -12.10
C ALA A 345 10.84 5.79 -12.67
N ASN A 346 10.41 5.33 -13.85
CA ASN A 346 9.16 5.78 -14.45
C ASN A 346 7.93 5.42 -13.59
N ARG A 347 7.87 4.19 -13.06
CA ARG A 347 6.78 3.77 -12.16
C ARG A 347 6.76 4.56 -10.84
N LEU A 348 7.94 4.85 -10.28
CA LEU A 348 8.06 5.73 -9.12
C LEU A 348 7.54 7.14 -9.43
N ASN A 349 7.94 7.71 -10.57
CA ASN A 349 7.50 9.04 -10.99
C ASN A 349 5.97 9.10 -11.12
N VAL A 350 5.34 8.10 -11.75
CA VAL A 350 3.87 8.04 -11.85
C VAL A 350 3.21 7.99 -10.46
N TYR A 351 3.76 7.20 -9.52
CA TYR A 351 3.28 7.17 -8.14
C TYR A 351 3.44 8.53 -7.42
N VAL A 352 4.55 9.23 -7.64
CA VAL A 352 4.79 10.57 -7.09
C VAL A 352 3.85 11.60 -7.71
N TYR A 353 3.59 11.53 -9.02
CA TYR A 353 2.65 12.43 -9.70
C TYR A 353 1.20 12.21 -9.25
N ASP A 354 0.79 10.99 -8.94
CA ASP A 354 -0.53 10.69 -8.35
C ASP A 354 -0.69 11.35 -6.96
N ASN A 355 0.36 11.29 -6.13
CA ASN A 355 0.40 12.03 -4.85
C ASN A 355 0.33 13.56 -5.06
N ARG A 356 1.05 14.09 -6.07
CA ARG A 356 1.01 15.52 -6.39
C ARG A 356 -0.35 15.97 -6.92
N TRP A 357 -1.01 15.13 -7.72
CA TRP A 357 -2.36 15.39 -8.22
C TRP A 357 -3.35 15.57 -7.07
N LEU A 358 -3.31 14.68 -6.07
CA LEU A 358 -4.12 14.80 -4.86
C LEU A 358 -3.84 16.13 -4.15
N GLN A 359 -2.55 16.43 -3.93
CA GLN A 359 -2.13 17.64 -3.22
C GLN A 359 -2.68 18.90 -3.88
N ILE A 360 -2.56 19.04 -5.21
CA ILE A 360 -3.08 20.21 -5.94
C ILE A 360 -4.60 20.34 -5.77
N ARG A 361 -5.36 19.22 -5.78
CA ARG A 361 -6.82 19.25 -5.60
C ARG A 361 -7.22 19.65 -4.18
N LEU A 362 -6.55 19.12 -3.16
CA LEU A 362 -6.79 19.47 -1.77
C LEU A 362 -6.38 20.92 -1.47
N GLU A 363 -5.27 21.40 -2.02
CA GLU A 363 -4.86 22.80 -1.94
C GLU A 363 -5.85 23.74 -2.64
N SER A 364 -6.37 23.35 -3.80
CA SER A 364 -7.40 24.12 -4.51
C SER A 364 -8.71 24.21 -3.70
N LEU A 365 -9.15 23.10 -3.10
CA LEU A 365 -10.31 23.09 -2.19
C LEU A 365 -10.07 23.98 -0.98
N GLY A 366 -8.87 23.91 -0.42
CA GLY A 366 -8.45 24.76 0.67
C GLY A 366 -8.47 26.25 0.32
N ALA A 367 -7.98 26.61 -0.87
CA ALA A 367 -8.05 27.98 -1.37
C ALA A 367 -9.51 28.46 -1.52
N ILE A 368 -10.42 27.59 -1.96
CA ILE A 368 -11.87 27.89 -2.01
C ILE A 368 -12.42 28.12 -0.60
N VAL A 369 -12.02 27.31 0.39
CA VAL A 369 -12.41 27.52 1.80
C VAL A 369 -11.97 28.87 2.33
N VAL A 370 -10.69 29.21 2.12
CA VAL A 370 -10.11 30.49 2.53
C VAL A 370 -10.80 31.64 1.83
N PHE A 371 -11.06 31.52 0.52
CA PHE A 371 -11.81 32.52 -0.25
C PHE A 371 -13.21 32.75 0.32
N ILE A 372 -14.00 31.69 0.52
CA ILE A 372 -15.34 31.77 1.10
C ILE A 372 -15.30 32.39 2.50
N SER A 373 -14.40 31.92 3.37
CA SER A 373 -14.25 32.44 4.73
C SER A 373 -13.88 33.93 4.74
N SER A 374 -12.97 34.34 3.86
CA SER A 374 -12.52 35.73 3.73
C SER A 374 -13.63 36.63 3.19
N SER A 375 -14.33 36.20 2.13
CA SER A 375 -15.47 36.94 1.58
C SER A 375 -16.59 37.11 2.63
N LEU A 376 -16.95 36.03 3.34
CA LEU A 376 -17.98 36.09 4.39
C LEU A 376 -17.60 37.01 5.54
N ALA A 377 -16.31 37.03 5.91
CA ALA A 377 -15.80 37.95 6.92
C ALA A 377 -15.90 39.42 6.47
N VAL A 378 -15.55 39.71 5.20
CA VAL A 378 -15.65 41.07 4.64
C VAL A 378 -17.11 41.52 4.53
N PHE A 379 -18.02 40.66 4.05
CA PHE A 379 -19.45 40.99 3.98
C PHE A 379 -20.09 41.25 5.35
N ASN A 380 -19.55 40.63 6.42
CA ASN A 380 -20.02 40.80 7.79
C ASN A 380 -19.06 41.62 8.66
N ALA A 381 -18.18 42.43 8.06
CA ALA A 381 -17.13 43.16 8.77
C ALA A 381 -17.67 44.08 9.87
N GLY A 382 -18.91 44.57 9.73
CA GLY A 382 -19.56 45.41 10.74
C GLY A 382 -20.13 44.68 11.96
N LYS A 383 -20.16 43.33 11.98
CA LYS A 383 -20.78 42.52 13.05
C LYS A 383 -19.84 41.51 13.69
N LEU A 384 -18.66 41.30 13.12
CA LEU A 384 -17.69 40.30 13.58
C LEU A 384 -16.51 40.96 14.28
N ASP A 385 -16.07 40.35 15.37
CA ASP A 385 -14.84 40.73 16.08
C ASP A 385 -13.63 40.50 15.15
N PRO A 386 -12.84 41.54 14.80
CA PRO A 386 -11.69 41.42 13.90
C PRO A 386 -10.68 40.37 14.36
N SER A 387 -10.54 40.19 15.69
CA SER A 387 -9.63 39.20 16.26
C SER A 387 -10.09 37.76 15.98
N LEU A 388 -11.39 37.50 16.04
CA LEU A 388 -11.98 36.20 15.72
C LEU A 388 -11.84 35.86 14.24
N VAL A 389 -12.08 36.82 13.37
CA VAL A 389 -11.89 36.67 11.92
C VAL A 389 -10.44 36.34 11.58
N GLY A 390 -9.48 37.04 12.20
CA GLY A 390 -8.05 36.77 12.02
C GLY A 390 -7.66 35.35 12.45
N LEU A 391 -8.11 34.93 13.63
CA LEU A 391 -7.90 33.56 14.12
C LEU A 391 -8.51 32.51 13.17
N ALA A 392 -9.77 32.68 12.76
CA ALA A 392 -10.43 31.75 11.85
C ALA A 392 -9.70 31.64 10.50
N LEU A 393 -9.21 32.75 9.97
CA LEU A 393 -8.49 32.78 8.70
C LEU A 393 -7.12 32.08 8.80
N SER A 394 -6.36 32.34 9.86
CA SER A 394 -5.09 31.66 10.12
C SER A 394 -5.27 30.15 10.27
N TYR A 395 -6.34 29.71 10.92
CA TYR A 395 -6.65 28.30 11.09
C TYR A 395 -7.11 27.65 9.77
N ALA A 396 -7.94 28.34 8.99
CA ALA A 396 -8.38 27.86 7.67
C ALA A 396 -7.20 27.65 6.71
N LEU A 397 -6.20 28.54 6.73
CA LEU A 397 -4.98 28.41 5.92
C LEU A 397 -4.17 27.14 6.27
N ASN A 398 -3.98 26.87 7.57
CA ASN A 398 -3.22 25.70 8.01
C ASN A 398 -3.98 24.38 7.84
N MET A 399 -5.31 24.40 7.93
CA MET A 399 -6.18 23.22 7.79
C MET A 399 -5.91 22.44 6.49
N ILE A 400 -5.60 23.16 5.42
CA ILE A 400 -5.32 22.60 4.09
C ILE A 400 -4.12 21.64 4.15
N GLY A 401 -3.04 22.06 4.81
CA GLY A 401 -1.85 21.24 5.02
C GLY A 401 -2.19 20.00 5.84
N PHE A 402 -2.93 20.15 6.94
CA PHE A 402 -3.30 19.04 7.80
C PHE A 402 -4.18 17.99 7.10
N ILE A 403 -5.10 18.42 6.24
CA ILE A 403 -5.92 17.50 5.42
C ILE A 403 -5.03 16.70 4.45
N ASN A 404 -4.06 17.36 3.80
CA ASN A 404 -3.09 16.67 2.94
C ASN A 404 -2.31 15.59 3.69
N TYR A 405 -1.78 15.93 4.87
CA TYR A 405 -1.08 14.97 5.72
C TYR A 405 -2.00 13.82 6.18
N LEU A 406 -3.24 14.12 6.58
CA LEU A 406 -4.20 13.10 6.99
C LEU A 406 -4.47 12.07 5.89
N VAL A 407 -4.70 12.51 4.64
CA VAL A 407 -4.98 11.58 3.54
C VAL A 407 -3.78 10.66 3.28
N ARG A 408 -2.56 11.23 3.30
CA ARG A 408 -1.33 10.47 3.12
C ARG A 408 -1.14 9.44 4.24
N THR A 409 -1.27 9.87 5.49
CA THR A 409 -1.15 8.98 6.66
C THR A 409 -2.21 7.89 6.66
N VAL A 410 -3.47 8.18 6.29
CA VAL A 410 -4.52 7.14 6.16
C VAL A 410 -4.15 6.10 5.10
N ASN A 411 -3.47 6.49 4.03
CA ASN A 411 -2.94 5.56 3.04
C ASN A 411 -1.80 4.71 3.62
N GLU A 412 -0.84 5.31 4.32
CA GLU A 412 0.27 4.56 4.94
C GLU A 412 -0.22 3.60 6.05
N VAL A 413 -1.22 4.00 6.83
CA VAL A 413 -1.97 3.12 7.73
C VAL A 413 -2.56 1.92 6.99
N GLN A 414 -3.28 2.15 5.89
CA GLN A 414 -3.89 1.06 5.12
C GLN A 414 -2.83 0.11 4.58
N ASN A 415 -1.71 0.63 4.10
CA ASN A 415 -0.60 -0.19 3.62
C ASN A 415 0.04 -1.02 4.75
N SER A 416 0.24 -0.42 5.92
CA SER A 416 0.83 -1.10 7.09
C SER A 416 -0.11 -2.17 7.66
N LEU A 417 -1.44 -1.96 7.58
CA LEU A 417 -2.41 -2.97 7.99
C LEU A 417 -2.42 -4.22 7.10
N VAL A 418 -1.93 -4.15 5.86
CA VAL A 418 -1.75 -5.36 5.01
C VAL A 418 -0.74 -6.32 5.65
N SER A 419 0.28 -5.80 6.33
CA SER A 419 1.21 -6.65 7.08
C SER A 419 0.53 -7.36 8.25
N VAL A 420 -0.40 -6.69 8.95
CA VAL A 420 -1.24 -7.33 9.99
C VAL A 420 -2.10 -8.44 9.39
N GLU A 421 -2.74 -8.19 8.26
CA GLU A 421 -3.57 -9.17 7.56
C GLU A 421 -2.79 -10.45 7.21
N ARG A 422 -1.60 -10.27 6.65
CA ARG A 422 -0.67 -11.34 6.27
C ARG A 422 -0.20 -12.19 7.46
N VAL A 423 0.08 -11.55 8.59
CA VAL A 423 0.48 -12.24 9.83
C VAL A 423 -0.70 -12.99 10.44
N GLU A 424 -1.88 -12.38 10.40
CA GLU A 424 -3.11 -12.97 10.92
C GLU A 424 -3.55 -14.19 10.09
N GLU A 425 -3.30 -14.22 8.77
CA GLU A 425 -3.57 -15.38 7.91
C GLU A 425 -2.87 -16.65 8.44
N TYR A 426 -1.63 -16.54 8.89
CA TYR A 426 -0.87 -17.68 9.43
C TYR A 426 -1.41 -18.10 10.79
N SER A 427 -1.88 -17.13 11.57
CA SER A 427 -2.45 -17.37 12.89
C SER A 427 -3.81 -18.09 12.85
N GLN A 428 -4.51 -18.04 11.70
CA GLN A 428 -5.83 -18.67 11.50
C GLN A 428 -5.78 -20.03 10.79
N LYS A 429 -4.60 -20.47 10.32
CA LYS A 429 -4.45 -21.79 9.69
C LYS A 429 -4.70 -22.92 10.70
N PRO A 430 -5.24 -24.08 10.25
CA PRO A 430 -5.49 -25.23 11.11
C PRO A 430 -4.15 -25.77 11.65
N THR A 431 -4.10 -26.00 12.95
CA THR A 431 -2.93 -26.56 13.64
C THR A 431 -3.03 -28.08 13.73
N GLU A 432 -1.89 -28.74 13.93
CA GLU A 432 -1.83 -30.17 14.27
C GLU A 432 -2.59 -30.47 15.58
N ALA A 433 -3.01 -31.73 15.73
CA ALA A 433 -3.67 -32.21 16.93
C ALA A 433 -2.76 -32.07 18.17
N PRO A 434 -3.32 -31.78 19.35
CA PRO A 434 -2.56 -31.51 20.57
C PRO A 434 -1.77 -32.70 21.10
#